data_AF-A0A9P3FWZ5-F1
#
_entry.id   AF-A0A9P3FWZ5-F1
#
_cell.length_a   1.000
_cell.length_b   1.000
_cell.length_c   1.000
_cell.angle_alpha   90.00
_cell.angle_beta   90.00
_cell.angle_gamma   90.00
#
_symmetry.space_group_name_H-M   'P 1'
#
loop_
_entity.id
_entity.type
_entity.pdbx_description
1 polymer ?
#
loop_
_entity_poly.entity_id
_entity_poly.type
_entity_poly.pdbx_seq_one_letter_code
_entity_poly.pdbx_strand_id
1 'polypeptide(L)' 'MSDAAKLGAEYQSELMARCARGDHDVETKYGTFGIIMAIVCFPCGLFCLCSDKQKRCVRCGVRVES' A
#
# COMPACT_ATOMS: atom_id res chain seq x y z
N MET A 1 -5.91 -13.99 -31.63
CA MET A 1 -5.97 -13.36 -30.29
C MET A 1 -5.60 -14.44 -29.29
N SER A 2 -4.40 -14.37 -28.72
CA SER A 2 -3.70 -15.44 -27.99
C SER A 2 -4.34 -15.73 -26.63
N ASP A 3 -4.48 -17.00 -26.26
CA ASP A 3 -5.09 -17.47 -25.00
C ASP A 3 -4.46 -16.88 -23.73
N ALA A 4 -3.16 -16.58 -23.75
CA ALA A 4 -2.48 -15.92 -22.64
C ALA A 4 -3.04 -14.51 -22.33
N ALA A 5 -3.51 -13.78 -23.35
CA ALA A 5 -4.10 -12.46 -23.15
C ALA A 5 -5.50 -12.55 -22.50
N LYS A 6 -6.26 -13.62 -22.80
CA LYS A 6 -7.57 -13.87 -22.17
C LYS A 6 -7.42 -14.25 -20.70
N LEU A 7 -6.49 -15.17 -20.40
CA LEU A 7 -6.18 -15.57 -19.02
C LEU A 7 -5.69 -14.39 -18.17
N GLY A 8 -4.86 -13.51 -18.75
CA GLY A 8 -4.40 -12.30 -18.06
C GLY A 8 -5.54 -11.32 -17.75
N ALA A 9 -6.47 -11.13 -18.68
CA ALA A 9 -7.62 -10.24 -18.49
C ALA A 9 -8.60 -10.77 -17.43
N GLU A 10 -8.89 -12.07 -17.43
CA GLU A 10 -9.72 -12.70 -16.41
C GLU A 10 -9.09 -12.58 -15.01
N TYR A 11 -7.79 -12.86 -14.90
CA TYR A 11 -7.04 -12.75 -13.64
C TYR A 11 -7.05 -11.33 -13.07
N GLN A 12 -6.86 -10.31 -13.92
CA GLN A 12 -6.95 -8.90 -13.49
C GLN A 12 -8.35 -8.54 -12.99
N SER A 13 -9.40 -9.02 -13.67
CA SER A 13 -10.79 -8.77 -13.27
C SER A 13 -11.10 -9.37 -11.89
N GLU A 14 -10.57 -10.55 -11.59
CA GLU A 14 -10.76 -11.23 -10.31
C GLU A 14 -10.01 -10.51 -9.17
N LEU A 15 -8.77 -10.07 -9.41
CA LEU A 15 -7.98 -9.28 -8.46
C LEU A 15 -8.66 -7.96 -8.09
N MET A 16 -9.21 -7.26 -9.09
CA MET A 16 -9.96 -6.01 -8.88
C MET A 16 -11.25 -6.28 -8.11
N ALA A 17 -11.96 -7.37 -8.40
CA ALA A 17 -13.13 -7.78 -7.64
C ALA A 17 -12.81 -8.12 -6.18
N ARG A 18 -11.66 -8.73 -5.89
CA ARG A 18 -11.18 -8.96 -4.51
C ARG A 18 -10.92 -7.65 -3.76
N CYS A 19 -10.29 -6.68 -4.42
CA CYS A 19 -10.10 -5.35 -3.84
C CYS A 19 -11.43 -4.64 -3.58
N ALA A 20 -12.40 -4.74 -4.49
CA ALA A 20 -13.74 -4.16 -4.30
C ALA A 20 -14.53 -4.82 -3.16
N ARG A 21 -14.27 -6.09 -2.85
CA ARG A 21 -14.84 -6.81 -1.70
C ARG A 21 -14.19 -6.42 -0.36
N GLY A 22 -13.17 -5.56 -0.36
CA GLY A 22 -12.44 -5.15 0.83
C GLY A 22 -11.28 -6.08 1.21
N ASP A 23 -10.97 -7.09 0.38
CA ASP A 23 -9.79 -7.95 0.55
C ASP A 23 -8.55 -7.27 -0.05
N HIS A 24 -8.16 -6.18 0.62
CA HIS A 24 -7.00 -5.38 0.26
C HIS A 24 -5.72 -5.99 0.84
N ASP A 25 -4.77 -6.25 -0.04
CA ASP A 25 -3.41 -6.64 0.31
C ASP A 25 -2.64 -5.41 0.78
N VAL A 26 -2.66 -5.16 2.10
CA VAL A 26 -2.08 -3.97 2.73
C VAL A 26 -0.56 -4.12 2.90
N GLU A 27 0.18 -3.26 2.24
CA GLU A 27 1.63 -3.10 2.45
C GLU A 27 1.87 -1.82 3.26
N THR A 28 2.66 -1.92 4.33
CA THR A 28 3.02 -0.77 5.16
C THR A 28 4.37 -0.23 4.71
N LYS A 29 4.38 1.01 4.19
CA LYS A 29 5.63 1.70 3.84
C LYS A 29 5.89 2.84 4.81
N TYR A 30 7.14 2.94 5.24
CA TYR A 30 7.64 4.02 6.07
C TYR A 30 8.25 5.09 5.18
N GLY A 31 7.82 6.34 5.32
CA GLY A 31 8.45 7.45 4.61
C GLY A 31 9.91 7.62 5.06
N THR A 32 10.83 7.63 4.11
CA THR A 32 12.26 7.87 4.35
C THR A 32 12.50 9.19 5.08
N PHE A 33 11.66 10.21 4.80
CA PHE A 33 11.68 11.49 5.50
C PHE A 33 11.40 11.36 7.01
N GLY A 34 10.44 10.52 7.40
CA GLY A 34 10.15 10.25 8.82
C GLY A 34 11.33 9.60 9.54
N ILE A 35 12.06 8.70 8.86
CA ILE A 35 13.24 8.03 9.42
C ILE A 35 14.37 9.04 9.66
N ILE A 36 14.62 9.91 8.69
CA ILE A 36 15.64 10.95 8.79
C ILE A 36 15.30 11.91 9.94
N MET A 37 14.04 12.34 10.05
CA MET A 37 13.59 13.23 11.12
C MET A 37 13.64 12.58 12.50
N ALA A 38 13.39 11.28 12.62
CA ALA A 38 13.54 10.54 13.88
C ALA A 38 14.98 10.55 14.40
N ILE A 39 15.96 10.56 13.50
CA ILE A 39 17.39 10.58 13.85
C ILE A 39 17.84 12.01 14.21
N VAL A 40 17.42 13.02 13.44
CA VAL A 40 17.89 14.40 13.60
C VAL A 40 17.17 15.15 14.73
N CYS A 41 15.92 14.79 15.05
CA CYS A 41 15.06 15.52 15.99
C CYS A 41 14.44 14.59 17.05
N PHE A 42 15.27 14.00 17.90
CA PHE A 42 14.81 13.26 19.08
C PHE A 42 14.15 14.25 20.07
N PRO A 43 12.90 14.11 20.57
CA PRO A 43 11.88 13.03 20.46
C PRO A 43 10.75 13.28 19.44
N CYS A 44 10.64 14.48 18.87
CA CYS A 44 9.55 14.88 17.97
C CYS A 44 9.51 14.04 16.68
N GLY A 45 10.67 13.66 16.15
CA GLY A 45 10.77 12.86 14.92
C GLY A 45 10.25 11.43 15.07
N LEU A 46 10.30 10.85 16.28
CA LEU A 46 9.73 9.53 16.56
C LEU A 46 8.20 9.53 16.47
N PHE A 47 7.56 10.62 16.91
CA PHE A 47 6.11 10.79 16.83
C PHE A 47 5.64 10.99 15.38
N CYS A 48 6.41 11.75 14.58
CA CYS A 48 6.19 11.88 13.15
C CYS A 48 6.33 10.55 12.40
N LEU A 49 7.32 9.72 12.75
CA LEU A 49 7.51 8.41 12.13
C LEU A 49 6.35 7.45 12.40
N CYS A 50 5.78 7.50 13.60
CA CYS A 50 4.60 6.71 13.96
C CYS A 50 3.34 7.17 13.21
N SER A 51 3.23 8.47 12.92
CA SER A 51 2.10 9.05 12.18
C SER A 51 2.24 8.88 10.66
N ASP A 52 3.46 8.82 10.13
CA ASP A 52 3.73 8.63 8.69
C ASP A 52 3.81 7.14 8.29
N LYS A 53 2.95 6.30 8.87
CA LYS A 53 2.75 4.94 8.39
C LYS A 53 1.61 4.94 7.39
N GLN A 54 1.96 4.90 6.10
CA GLN A 54 0.94 4.82 5.06
C GLN A 54 0.69 3.36 4.72
N LYS A 55 -0.48 2.85 5.12
CA LYS A 55 -1.00 1.56 4.67
C LYS A 55 -1.63 1.76 3.29
N ARG A 56 -1.04 1.14 2.26
CA ARG A 56 -1.59 1.19 0.91
C ARG A 56 -1.80 -0.21 0.39
N CYS A 57 -2.87 -0.42 -0.37
CA CYS A 57 -3.07 -1.69 -1.02
C CYS A 57 -2.10 -1.83 -2.20
N VAL A 58 -1.35 -2.94 -2.29
CA VAL A 58 -0.41 -3.20 -3.39
C VAL A 58 -1.14 -3.37 -4.73
N ARG A 59 -2.37 -3.90 -4.68
CA ARG A 59 -3.15 -4.29 -5.87
C ARG A 59 -3.85 -3.09 -6.51
N CYS A 60 -4.54 -2.27 -5.71
CA CYS A 60 -5.34 -1.14 -6.20
C CYS A 60 -4.76 0.25 -5.85
N GLY A 61 -3.71 0.32 -5.04
CA GLY A 61 -3.01 1.57 -4.72
C GLY A 61 -3.76 2.52 -3.78
N VAL A 62 -5.02 2.23 -3.42
CA VAL A 62 -5.77 3.03 -2.44
C VAL A 62 -5.12 2.94 -1.07
N ARG A 63 -5.15 4.08 -0.36
CA ARG A 63 -4.81 4.14 1.06
C ARG A 63 -5.89 3.40 1.82
N VAL A 64 -5.50 2.34 2.52
CA VAL A 64 -6.38 1.58 3.40
C VAL A 64 -6.13 2.14 4.79
N GLU A 65 -6.78 3.25 5.08
CA GLU A 65 -6.89 3.72 6.46
C GLU A 65 -7.81 2.73 7.17
N SER A 66 -7.26 1.97 8.11
CA SER A 66 -8.03 1.03 8.93
C SER A 66 -9.00 1.78 9.82
#